data_AF-A0A376D581-F1
#
_entry.id   AF-A0A376D581-F1
#
_cell.length_a   1.000
_cell.length_b   1.000
_cell.length_c   1.000
_cell.angle_alpha   90.00
_cell.angle_beta   90.00
_cell.angle_gamma   90.00
#
_symmetry.space_group_name_H-M   'P 1'
#
loop_
_entity.id
_entity.type
_entity.pdbx_description
1 polymer ?
#
loop_
_entity_poly.entity_id
_entity_poly.type
_entity_poly.pdbx_seq_one_letter_code
_entity_poly.pdbx_strand_id
1 'polypeptide(L)'
;MSTTDALTWYYGVINLKTGQSTTTINGYALMLCLTQPHSAPASLTLSSTAYDEGRTASNGGTPTSSVKKGEMLPIVVTIKDANGNPVGGEGVTLKRVQAKSRSGISVSSNTVDDLILDEVTPTSARISFNQNTSAWSGFTGSDGTITFNVTQNNTVGLVTPFTASLARNPQVTANQDLIFTVVTSPDSAKANYWGHMPATLTAVNGAVFERPKLWSELTSTSGVGKINNNNEDWPYFTPTQKSDASVSPCEVARQPLFNDLSSLSARYPNNTFVTETGWPAYYTWWAEDKSADGKDQSVDLRNGTLYTGSTKSFQPCLANARSTVSSVTLTSTAFDAATQAAKVKKGEAMSVTVTVKDSAGNTVPNVEFTLKRGEASPRNAGATLYGNVVAMDDLVVQPLSGSAVTLSESGNTISGMTGADGTASFSLRQDNTPGYKMPLTVTLANYASATDTLDAIFTVPTSPNVSSAHFWGHMADTVVVNSKSLHRPLLTTELPSGANPVSSPIINYENWASAHIIDASKWDIARQCGSIENTPTYNELELLHTVFNSLGWPSSPSFPYLSSQQCGMDEGTGAQDCSITLINKPGLVTCFQ
;
A
#
# COMPACT_ATOMS: atom_id res chain seq x y z
N MET A 1 -50.49 17.37 -15.72
CA MET A 1 -50.89 18.54 -16.53
C MET A 1 -49.94 18.62 -17.70
N SER A 2 -50.50 18.78 -18.90
CA SER A 2 -49.80 18.73 -20.19
C SER A 2 -48.87 19.93 -20.37
N THR A 3 -47.65 19.66 -20.84
CA THR A 3 -46.68 20.64 -21.34
C THR A 3 -47.30 21.42 -22.51
N THR A 4 -47.94 22.54 -22.20
CA THR A 4 -48.52 23.46 -23.20
C THR A 4 -48.16 24.88 -22.80
N ASP A 5 -47.56 25.59 -23.76
CA ASP A 5 -47.37 27.05 -23.85
C ASP A 5 -47.56 27.85 -22.54
N ALA A 6 -46.51 27.89 -21.70
CA ALA A 6 -46.48 28.60 -20.42
C ALA A 6 -46.51 30.15 -20.54
N LEU A 7 -46.94 30.69 -21.68
CA LEU A 7 -47.13 32.12 -21.90
C LEU A 7 -48.57 32.59 -21.67
N THR A 8 -49.51 31.66 -21.46
CA THR A 8 -50.93 32.04 -21.27
C THR A 8 -51.21 32.34 -19.80
N TRP A 9 -51.38 33.63 -19.48
CA TRP A 9 -51.80 34.10 -18.16
C TRP A 9 -53.27 33.79 -17.91
N TYR A 10 -53.54 33.15 -16.76
CA TYR A 10 -54.91 32.96 -16.28
C TYR A 10 -55.17 33.91 -15.11
N TYR A 11 -56.30 34.60 -15.16
CA TYR A 11 -56.77 35.40 -14.04
C TYR A 11 -57.39 34.48 -12.98
N GLY A 12 -56.94 34.62 -11.73
CA GLY A 12 -57.62 34.00 -10.58
C GLY A 12 -58.90 34.77 -10.26
N VAL A 13 -60.01 34.06 -10.12
CA VAL A 13 -61.31 34.62 -9.74
C VAL A 13 -61.80 33.86 -8.52
N ILE A 14 -62.21 34.59 -7.48
CA ILE A 14 -62.79 34.01 -6.27
C ILE A 14 -64.26 34.40 -6.16
N ASN A 15 -65.11 33.41 -5.93
CA ASN A 15 -66.50 33.64 -5.59
C ASN A 15 -66.59 34.03 -4.11
N LEU A 16 -66.79 35.32 -3.82
CA LEU A 16 -66.85 35.83 -2.45
C LEU A 16 -68.01 35.26 -1.61
N LYS A 17 -69.03 34.66 -2.24
CA LYS A 17 -70.14 34.01 -1.54
C LYS A 17 -69.80 32.58 -1.11
N THR A 18 -69.08 31.84 -1.95
CA THR A 18 -68.78 30.41 -1.70
C THR A 18 -67.35 30.15 -1.26
N GLY A 19 -66.46 31.14 -1.37
CA GLY A 19 -65.02 31.00 -1.18
C GLY A 19 -64.32 30.19 -2.29
N GLN A 20 -65.04 29.73 -3.32
CA GLN A 20 -64.44 28.93 -4.38
C GLN A 20 -63.62 29.79 -5.33
N SER A 21 -62.37 29.38 -5.56
CA SER A 21 -61.47 29.97 -6.55
C SER A 21 -61.51 29.18 -7.85
N THR A 22 -61.47 29.88 -8.98
CA THR A 22 -61.33 29.33 -10.33
C THR A 22 -60.30 30.17 -11.10
N THR A 23 -59.83 29.67 -12.24
CA THR A 23 -58.98 30.42 -13.16
C THR A 23 -59.72 30.62 -14.49
N THR A 24 -59.46 31.74 -15.18
CA THR A 24 -60.01 32.01 -16.53
C THR A 24 -59.04 32.80 -17.40
N ILE A 25 -59.06 32.55 -18.71
CA ILE A 25 -58.34 33.35 -19.72
C ILE A 25 -59.18 34.50 -20.26
N ASN A 26 -60.51 34.40 -20.15
CA ASN A 26 -61.48 35.37 -20.64
C ASN A 26 -62.62 35.44 -19.63
N GLY A 27 -62.76 36.54 -18.92
CA GLY A 27 -63.80 36.67 -17.91
C GLY A 27 -64.10 38.12 -17.54
N TYR A 28 -65.37 38.40 -17.28
CA TYR A 28 -65.82 39.62 -16.64
C TYR A 28 -66.01 39.33 -15.15
N ALA A 29 -65.15 39.90 -14.30
CA ALA A 29 -65.25 39.80 -12.86
C ALA A 29 -65.31 41.20 -12.24
N LEU A 30 -66.01 41.33 -11.12
CA LEU A 30 -66.00 42.56 -10.33
C LEU A 30 -64.61 42.70 -9.68
N MET A 31 -63.96 43.84 -9.89
CA MET A 31 -62.67 44.16 -9.25
C MET A 31 -62.89 44.86 -7.93
N LEU A 32 -62.11 44.45 -6.93
CA LEU A 32 -61.93 45.17 -5.67
C LEU A 32 -60.54 45.78 -5.68
N CYS A 33 -60.43 47.02 -5.18
CA CYS A 33 -59.16 47.68 -4.95
C CYS A 33 -58.88 47.68 -3.46
N LEU A 34 -57.62 47.46 -3.09
CA LEU A 34 -57.17 47.68 -1.72
C LEU A 34 -57.07 49.18 -1.44
N THR A 35 -57.32 49.56 -0.18
CA THR A 35 -57.15 50.95 0.28
C THR A 35 -55.68 51.35 0.40
N GLN A 36 -54.77 50.37 0.42
CA GLN A 36 -53.32 50.57 0.31
C GLN A 36 -52.79 49.70 -0.84
N PRO A 37 -51.91 50.23 -1.71
CA PRO A 37 -51.33 49.45 -2.79
C PRO A 37 -50.43 48.34 -2.24
N HIS A 38 -50.30 47.24 -2.98
CA HIS A 38 -49.22 46.28 -2.72
C HIS A 38 -47.86 46.98 -2.88
N SER A 39 -46.86 46.53 -2.13
CA SER A 39 -45.47 46.91 -2.41
C SER A 39 -45.12 46.51 -3.84
N ALA A 40 -44.67 47.48 -4.64
CA ALA A 40 -44.26 47.20 -6.00
C ALA A 40 -42.94 46.40 -6.00
N PRO A 41 -42.86 45.25 -6.67
CA PRO A 41 -41.61 44.51 -6.79
C PRO A 41 -40.60 45.33 -7.58
N ALA A 42 -39.39 45.47 -7.04
CA ALA A 42 -38.31 46.24 -7.67
C ALA A 42 -37.11 45.37 -8.05
N SER A 43 -36.90 44.26 -7.36
CA SER A 43 -35.80 43.33 -7.62
C SER A 43 -36.24 41.88 -7.53
N LEU A 44 -35.58 41.05 -8.33
CA LEU A 44 -35.69 39.60 -8.31
C LEU A 44 -34.27 39.05 -8.25
N THR A 45 -34.03 38.07 -7.38
CA THR A 45 -32.75 37.35 -7.31
C THR A 45 -32.95 35.84 -7.35
N LEU A 46 -31.95 35.17 -7.91
CA LEU A 46 -31.76 33.73 -7.77
C LEU A 46 -30.55 33.51 -6.85
N SER A 47 -30.69 32.60 -5.89
CA SER A 47 -29.60 32.22 -5.00
C SER A 47 -29.60 30.72 -4.78
N SER A 48 -28.43 30.17 -4.48
CA SER A 48 -28.24 28.75 -4.20
C SER A 48 -27.20 28.59 -3.10
N THR A 49 -27.37 27.61 -2.21
CA THR A 49 -26.28 27.17 -1.33
C THR A 49 -25.22 26.37 -2.08
N ALA A 50 -25.48 25.99 -3.34
CA ALA A 50 -24.53 25.35 -4.26
C ALA A 50 -23.94 26.35 -5.26
N TYR A 51 -24.00 27.66 -4.97
CA TYR A 51 -23.32 28.68 -5.76
C TYR A 51 -21.80 28.43 -5.78
N ASP A 52 -21.19 28.51 -6.95
CA ASP A 52 -19.78 28.19 -7.16
C ASP A 52 -19.09 29.30 -7.97
N GLU A 53 -18.24 30.06 -7.30
CA GLU A 53 -17.46 31.16 -7.90
C GLU A 53 -16.46 30.66 -8.95
N GLY A 54 -15.84 29.50 -8.73
CA GLY A 54 -14.90 28.90 -9.67
C GLY A 54 -15.59 28.50 -10.97
N ARG A 55 -16.79 27.92 -10.86
CA ARG A 55 -17.64 27.58 -12.00
C ARG A 55 -18.12 28.83 -12.71
N THR A 56 -18.54 29.84 -11.97
CA THR A 56 -18.92 31.16 -12.51
C THR A 56 -17.78 31.75 -13.35
N ALA A 57 -16.56 31.79 -12.81
CA ALA A 57 -15.39 32.27 -13.53
C ALA A 57 -15.09 31.44 -14.79
N SER A 58 -15.18 30.11 -14.70
CA SER A 58 -14.93 29.21 -15.83
C SER A 58 -16.05 29.19 -16.89
N ASN A 59 -17.23 29.71 -16.56
CA ASN A 59 -18.42 29.76 -17.41
C ASN A 59 -18.71 31.20 -17.91
N GLY A 60 -17.66 31.96 -18.20
CA GLY A 60 -17.78 33.30 -18.78
C GLY A 60 -18.35 34.37 -17.85
N GLY A 61 -18.38 34.12 -16.53
CA GLY A 61 -18.80 35.09 -15.51
C GLY A 61 -20.30 35.08 -15.19
N THR A 62 -21.11 34.24 -15.85
CA THR A 62 -22.52 34.08 -15.48
C THR A 62 -22.61 33.43 -14.11
N PRO A 63 -23.38 33.97 -13.14
CA PRO A 63 -23.59 33.33 -11.85
C PRO A 63 -23.91 31.85 -12.05
N THR A 64 -23.14 30.96 -11.43
CA THR A 64 -23.25 29.52 -11.67
C THR A 64 -23.37 28.74 -10.36
N SER A 65 -24.30 27.79 -10.32
CA SER A 65 -24.49 26.86 -9.22
C SER A 65 -24.19 25.46 -9.73
N SER A 66 -23.45 24.67 -8.97
CA SER A 66 -22.90 23.41 -9.45
C SER A 66 -22.98 22.33 -8.39
N VAL A 67 -23.46 21.15 -8.80
CA VAL A 67 -23.45 19.93 -7.97
C VAL A 67 -23.01 18.73 -8.81
N LYS A 68 -22.84 17.56 -8.21
CA LYS A 68 -22.63 16.32 -8.97
C LYS A 68 -23.95 15.81 -9.53
N LYS A 69 -23.90 15.11 -10.66
CA LYS A 69 -25.03 14.34 -11.18
C LYS A 69 -25.63 13.45 -10.09
N GLY A 70 -26.95 13.50 -9.93
CA GLY A 70 -27.67 12.76 -8.87
C GLY A 70 -27.85 13.53 -7.56
N GLU A 71 -27.09 14.62 -7.35
CA GLU A 71 -27.27 15.50 -6.20
C GLU A 71 -28.35 16.55 -6.47
N MET A 72 -28.85 17.11 -5.37
CA MET A 72 -29.88 18.14 -5.36
C MET A 72 -29.25 19.53 -5.36
N LEU A 73 -29.65 20.37 -6.30
CA LEU A 73 -29.22 21.76 -6.41
C LEU A 73 -30.35 22.67 -5.90
N PRO A 74 -30.24 23.27 -4.71
CA PRO A 74 -31.28 24.13 -4.16
C PRO A 74 -31.25 25.51 -4.83
N ILE A 75 -32.41 26.03 -5.24
CA ILE A 75 -32.58 27.38 -5.81
C ILE A 75 -33.64 28.12 -5.04
N VAL A 76 -33.34 29.35 -4.63
CA VAL A 76 -34.30 30.25 -4.00
C VAL A 76 -34.49 31.48 -4.89
N VAL A 77 -35.72 31.67 -5.34
CA VAL A 77 -36.18 32.93 -5.95
C VAL A 77 -36.57 33.87 -4.81
N THR A 78 -36.05 35.09 -4.79
CA THR A 78 -36.45 36.11 -3.82
C THR A 78 -36.89 37.38 -4.54
N ILE A 79 -38.02 37.95 -4.14
CA ILE A 79 -38.51 39.22 -4.65
C ILE A 79 -38.55 40.24 -3.54
N LYS A 80 -38.01 41.44 -3.82
CA LYS A 80 -38.02 42.57 -2.89
C LYS A 80 -38.52 43.85 -3.55
N ASP A 81 -39.13 44.71 -2.74
CA ASP A 81 -39.50 46.06 -3.12
C ASP A 81 -38.26 46.99 -3.18
N ALA A 82 -38.46 48.26 -3.54
CA ALA A 82 -37.38 49.24 -3.67
C ALA A 82 -36.69 49.56 -2.32
N ASN A 83 -37.32 49.23 -1.19
CA ASN A 83 -36.79 49.42 0.15
C ASN A 83 -36.10 48.15 0.69
N GLY A 84 -36.10 47.05 -0.08
CA GLY A 84 -35.50 45.77 0.29
C GLY A 84 -36.42 44.84 1.09
N ASN A 85 -37.71 45.17 1.26
CA ASN A 85 -38.67 44.31 1.95
C ASN A 85 -39.16 43.19 1.04
N PRO A 86 -39.43 41.98 1.57
CA PRO A 86 -39.96 40.88 0.78
C PRO A 86 -41.36 41.18 0.21
N VAL A 87 -41.60 40.76 -1.03
CA VAL A 87 -42.91 40.91 -1.70
C VAL A 87 -43.53 39.54 -1.96
N GLY A 88 -44.49 39.17 -1.11
CA GLY A 88 -45.22 37.90 -1.23
C GLY A 88 -46.38 37.94 -2.22
N GLY A 89 -46.76 36.76 -2.73
CA GLY A 89 -47.82 36.61 -3.73
C GLY A 89 -47.49 37.22 -5.10
N GLU A 90 -46.21 37.48 -5.38
CA GLU A 90 -45.76 38.05 -6.64
C GLU A 90 -45.53 36.96 -7.68
N GLY A 91 -45.99 37.20 -8.91
CA GLY A 91 -45.86 36.23 -9.98
C GLY A 91 -44.43 36.14 -10.51
N VAL A 92 -43.94 34.92 -10.70
CA VAL A 92 -42.62 34.61 -11.25
C VAL A 92 -42.78 33.69 -12.44
N THR A 93 -41.96 33.91 -13.47
CA THR A 93 -41.73 32.92 -14.52
C THR A 93 -40.29 32.42 -14.44
N LEU A 94 -40.13 31.11 -14.35
CA LEU A 94 -38.85 30.41 -14.49
C LEU A 94 -38.76 29.82 -15.88
N LYS A 95 -37.59 29.96 -16.50
CA LYS A 95 -37.34 29.44 -17.83
C LYS A 95 -35.95 28.83 -17.87
N ARG A 96 -35.86 27.64 -18.45
CA ARG A 96 -34.57 27.11 -18.91
C ARG A 96 -34.33 27.46 -20.37
N VAL A 97 -33.06 27.44 -20.74
CA VAL A 97 -32.62 27.46 -22.14
C VAL A 97 -32.04 26.08 -22.48
N GLN A 98 -31.75 25.86 -23.76
CA GLN A 98 -31.02 24.69 -24.23
C GLN A 98 -29.70 24.54 -23.48
N ALA A 99 -29.46 23.33 -22.96
CA ALA A 99 -28.25 23.02 -22.24
C ALA A 99 -27.04 22.95 -23.20
N LYS A 100 -25.85 23.21 -22.67
CA LYS A 100 -24.60 23.24 -23.45
C LYS A 100 -23.54 22.35 -22.81
N SER A 101 -22.71 21.75 -23.64
CA SER A 101 -21.44 21.18 -23.20
C SER A 101 -20.50 22.28 -22.69
N ARG A 102 -19.39 21.90 -22.06
CA ARG A 102 -18.34 22.88 -21.67
C ARG A 102 -17.68 23.51 -22.88
N SER A 103 -17.57 22.78 -24.00
CA SER A 103 -17.10 23.29 -25.29
C SER A 103 -18.13 24.16 -26.04
N GLY A 104 -19.29 24.45 -25.44
CA GLY A 104 -20.30 25.34 -26.00
C GLY A 104 -21.25 24.69 -27.01
N ILE A 105 -21.16 23.38 -27.22
CA ILE A 105 -22.08 22.65 -28.10
C ILE A 105 -23.43 22.56 -27.41
N SER A 106 -24.47 23.11 -28.05
CA SER A 106 -25.84 22.96 -27.59
C SER A 106 -26.29 21.49 -27.72
N VAL A 107 -26.79 20.92 -26.63
CA VAL A 107 -27.30 19.55 -26.59
C VAL A 107 -28.81 19.60 -26.34
N SER A 108 -29.57 18.87 -27.16
CA SER A 108 -31.01 18.69 -26.95
C SER A 108 -31.38 17.23 -27.12
N SER A 109 -31.52 16.53 -26.01
CA SER A 109 -32.10 15.20 -25.99
C SER A 109 -32.64 14.91 -24.60
N ASN A 110 -33.88 14.43 -24.56
CA ASN A 110 -34.51 13.89 -23.35
C ASN A 110 -33.75 12.70 -22.74
N THR A 111 -32.74 12.16 -23.41
CA THR A 111 -31.91 11.04 -22.91
C THR A 111 -30.69 11.49 -22.11
N VAL A 112 -30.26 12.75 -22.26
CA VAL A 112 -29.08 13.30 -21.57
C VAL A 112 -29.36 14.66 -20.92
N ASP A 113 -30.63 15.02 -20.80
CA ASP A 113 -31.08 16.25 -20.18
C ASP A 113 -32.53 16.10 -19.66
N ASP A 114 -32.67 15.75 -18.39
CA ASP A 114 -33.94 15.50 -17.71
C ASP A 114 -34.20 16.45 -16.55
N LEU A 115 -33.84 17.73 -16.70
CA LEU A 115 -33.96 18.72 -15.62
C LEU A 115 -35.35 18.67 -14.96
N ILE A 116 -35.38 18.48 -13.65
CA ILE A 116 -36.60 18.44 -12.84
C ILE A 116 -36.46 19.47 -11.73
N LEU A 117 -37.55 20.21 -11.52
CA LEU A 117 -37.70 21.16 -10.42
C LEU A 117 -38.74 20.60 -9.45
N ASP A 118 -38.34 20.37 -8.21
CA ASP A 118 -39.27 20.11 -7.11
C ASP A 118 -39.47 21.41 -6.33
N GLU A 119 -40.60 22.08 -6.52
CA GLU A 119 -41.00 23.21 -5.68
C GLU A 119 -41.23 22.69 -4.25
N VAL A 120 -40.51 23.25 -3.30
CA VAL A 120 -40.59 22.89 -1.87
C VAL A 120 -41.61 23.79 -1.18
N THR A 121 -41.50 25.10 -1.44
CA THR A 121 -42.38 26.15 -0.92
C THR A 121 -42.60 27.20 -2.01
N PRO A 122 -43.79 27.83 -2.09
CA PRO A 122 -44.93 27.65 -1.18
C PRO A 122 -45.81 26.42 -1.46
N THR A 123 -45.79 25.85 -2.67
CA THR A 123 -46.64 24.71 -3.04
C THR A 123 -45.79 23.52 -3.46
N SER A 124 -45.93 22.37 -2.78
CA SER A 124 -45.17 21.19 -3.18
C SER A 124 -45.61 20.67 -4.55
N ALA A 125 -44.74 20.77 -5.54
CA ALA A 125 -45.02 20.36 -6.91
C ALA A 125 -43.75 19.86 -7.62
N ARG A 126 -43.89 18.82 -8.45
CA ARG A 126 -42.81 18.30 -9.29
C ARG A 126 -43.03 18.73 -10.74
N ILE A 127 -42.08 19.47 -11.29
CA ILE A 127 -42.19 20.07 -12.62
C ILE A 127 -41.05 19.54 -13.51
N SER A 128 -41.42 18.98 -14.66
CA SER A 128 -40.45 18.50 -15.65
C SER A 128 -40.07 19.61 -16.63
N PHE A 129 -38.78 19.89 -16.71
CA PHE A 129 -38.18 20.85 -17.63
C PHE A 129 -37.50 20.10 -18.78
N ASN A 130 -38.22 19.18 -19.44
CA ASN A 130 -37.69 18.28 -20.46
C ASN A 130 -37.55 18.88 -21.88
N GLN A 131 -38.04 20.10 -22.11
CA GLN A 131 -37.90 20.83 -23.38
C GLN A 131 -36.92 21.99 -23.18
N ASN A 132 -36.13 22.31 -24.21
CA ASN A 132 -35.17 23.42 -24.16
C ASN A 132 -35.79 24.80 -23.87
N THR A 133 -37.10 24.91 -24.06
CA THR A 133 -37.90 26.13 -23.84
C THR A 133 -38.90 25.97 -22.70
N SER A 134 -38.79 24.90 -21.90
CA SER A 134 -39.64 24.69 -20.73
C SER A 134 -39.63 25.93 -19.84
N ALA A 135 -40.82 26.35 -19.48
CA ALA A 135 -41.04 27.43 -18.54
C ALA A 135 -42.13 27.03 -17.56
N TRP A 136 -42.07 27.63 -16.39
CA TRP A 136 -43.03 27.46 -15.31
C TRP A 136 -43.38 28.83 -14.74
N SER A 137 -44.62 29.00 -14.33
CA SER A 137 -45.08 30.20 -13.66
C SER A 137 -45.73 29.85 -12.33
N GLY A 138 -45.47 30.67 -11.32
CA GLY A 138 -46.07 30.53 -9.99
C GLY A 138 -45.94 31.82 -9.20
N PHE A 139 -46.17 31.74 -7.89
CA PHE A 139 -46.23 32.90 -7.01
C PHE A 139 -45.31 32.73 -5.80
N THR A 140 -44.69 33.81 -5.34
CA THR A 140 -43.94 33.80 -4.08
C THR A 140 -44.84 33.52 -2.87
N GLY A 141 -44.28 32.85 -1.86
CA GLY A 141 -44.89 32.74 -0.54
C GLY A 141 -45.01 34.10 0.15
N SER A 142 -45.62 34.14 1.33
CA SER A 142 -45.80 35.38 2.11
C SER A 142 -44.48 36.06 2.51
N ASP A 143 -43.38 35.31 2.53
CA ASP A 143 -42.02 35.77 2.80
C ASP A 143 -41.29 36.30 1.56
N GLY A 144 -41.97 36.37 0.41
CA GLY A 144 -41.41 36.84 -0.84
C GLY A 144 -40.48 35.84 -1.55
N THR A 145 -40.53 34.56 -1.19
CA THR A 145 -39.66 33.52 -1.76
C THR A 145 -40.39 32.37 -2.46
N ILE A 146 -39.68 31.68 -3.35
CA ILE A 146 -40.02 30.34 -3.86
C ILE A 146 -38.75 29.49 -3.76
N THR A 147 -38.84 28.29 -3.20
CA THR A 147 -37.70 27.38 -3.07
C THR A 147 -37.89 26.15 -3.94
N PHE A 148 -36.85 25.81 -4.70
CA PHE A 148 -36.79 24.63 -5.56
C PHE A 148 -35.62 23.75 -5.18
N ASN A 149 -35.84 22.45 -5.29
CA ASN A 149 -34.79 21.46 -5.36
C ASN A 149 -34.69 20.99 -6.81
N VAL A 150 -33.57 21.29 -7.46
CA VAL A 150 -33.36 20.97 -8.88
C VAL A 150 -32.49 19.73 -8.99
N THR A 151 -32.87 18.79 -9.85
CA THR A 151 -32.10 17.58 -10.13
C THR A 151 -31.97 17.35 -11.63
N GLN A 152 -30.84 16.79 -12.05
CA GLN A 152 -30.62 16.30 -13.41
C GLN A 152 -29.89 14.94 -13.32
N ASN A 153 -30.65 13.85 -13.41
CA ASN A 153 -30.14 12.49 -13.24
C ASN A 153 -29.67 11.88 -14.56
N ASN A 154 -30.18 12.35 -15.68
CA ASN A 154 -29.71 12.03 -17.01
C ASN A 154 -28.97 13.24 -17.54
N THR A 155 -27.66 13.22 -17.37
CA THR A 155 -26.73 14.24 -17.88
C THR A 155 -25.39 13.60 -18.20
N VAL A 156 -24.68 14.23 -19.12
CA VAL A 156 -23.30 13.93 -19.51
C VAL A 156 -22.33 15.03 -19.07
N GLY A 157 -22.77 15.97 -18.23
CA GLY A 157 -21.97 17.10 -17.77
C GLY A 157 -22.29 18.37 -18.55
N LEU A 158 -23.52 18.88 -18.38
CA LEU A 158 -24.02 20.04 -19.11
C LEU A 158 -24.19 21.26 -18.19
N VAL A 159 -24.14 22.44 -18.78
CA VAL A 159 -24.64 23.68 -18.17
C VAL A 159 -26.01 24.01 -18.76
N THR A 160 -26.97 24.29 -17.89
CA THR A 160 -28.31 24.73 -18.29
C THR A 160 -28.50 26.19 -17.87
N PRO A 161 -28.59 27.12 -18.84
CA PRO A 161 -28.91 28.51 -18.51
C PRO A 161 -30.34 28.60 -17.96
N PHE A 162 -30.47 29.23 -16.80
CA PHE A 162 -31.73 29.31 -16.08
C PHE A 162 -32.01 30.77 -15.71
N THR A 163 -33.21 31.22 -16.06
CA THR A 163 -33.63 32.61 -15.91
C THR A 163 -34.93 32.65 -15.12
N ALA A 164 -35.01 33.60 -14.19
CA ALA A 164 -36.22 34.00 -13.52
C ALA A 164 -36.60 35.42 -13.95
N SER A 165 -37.88 35.67 -14.15
CA SER A 165 -38.41 37.00 -14.43
C SER A 165 -39.68 37.28 -13.66
N LEU A 166 -39.94 38.57 -13.38
CA LEU A 166 -41.25 38.96 -12.86
C LEU A 166 -42.31 38.77 -13.94
N ALA A 167 -43.41 38.16 -13.53
CA ALA A 167 -44.60 37.93 -14.33
C ALA A 167 -45.11 39.18 -15.06
N ARG A 168 -45.35 40.24 -14.28
CA ARG A 168 -45.98 41.48 -14.74
C ARG A 168 -44.97 42.49 -15.30
N ASN A 169 -43.69 42.29 -15.01
CA ASN A 169 -42.60 43.09 -15.56
C ASN A 169 -41.42 42.19 -16.00
N PRO A 170 -41.54 41.54 -17.18
CA PRO A 170 -40.54 40.57 -17.63
C PRO A 170 -39.14 41.14 -17.89
N GLN A 171 -38.96 42.46 -17.80
CA GLN A 171 -37.65 43.12 -17.90
C GLN A 171 -36.82 42.98 -16.62
N VAL A 172 -37.48 42.77 -15.47
CA VAL A 172 -36.78 42.47 -14.21
C VAL A 172 -36.47 40.98 -14.20
N THR A 173 -35.19 40.65 -14.36
CA THR A 173 -34.70 39.28 -14.52
C THR A 173 -33.53 38.99 -13.59
N ALA A 174 -33.34 37.71 -13.26
CA ALA A 174 -32.10 37.18 -12.73
C ALA A 174 -31.71 35.92 -13.50
N ASN A 175 -30.41 35.75 -13.72
CA ASN A 175 -29.84 34.61 -14.42
C ASN A 175 -28.94 33.84 -13.46
N GLN A 176 -29.00 32.51 -13.56
CA GLN A 176 -28.19 31.59 -12.77
C GLN A 176 -27.99 30.32 -13.59
N ASP A 177 -26.79 30.03 -14.03
CA ASP A 177 -26.50 28.79 -14.75
C ASP A 177 -26.45 27.61 -13.77
N LEU A 178 -27.00 26.47 -14.19
CA LEU A 178 -27.07 25.24 -13.40
C LEU A 178 -26.16 24.18 -14.02
N ILE A 179 -25.19 23.67 -13.26
CA ILE A 179 -24.25 22.64 -13.72
C ILE A 179 -24.43 21.36 -12.89
N PHE A 180 -24.61 20.24 -13.57
CA PHE A 180 -24.58 18.91 -12.98
C PHE A 180 -23.37 18.16 -13.54
N THR A 181 -22.30 18.11 -12.77
CA THR A 181 -20.99 17.59 -13.20
C THR A 181 -20.97 16.05 -13.23
N VAL A 182 -20.18 15.46 -14.12
CA VAL A 182 -19.97 14.01 -14.21
C VAL A 182 -18.55 13.59 -13.85
N VAL A 183 -18.39 12.42 -13.23
CA VAL A 183 -17.06 11.91 -12.84
C VAL A 183 -16.19 11.56 -14.05
N THR A 184 -16.80 11.20 -15.17
CA THR A 184 -16.12 10.75 -16.40
C THR A 184 -15.50 11.86 -17.24
N SER A 185 -15.68 13.13 -16.84
CA SER A 185 -15.02 14.28 -17.45
C SER A 185 -14.10 14.95 -16.43
N PRO A 186 -12.89 15.38 -16.82
CA PRO A 186 -12.04 16.14 -15.94
C PRO A 186 -12.53 17.57 -15.75
N ASP A 187 -12.25 18.15 -14.59
CA ASP A 187 -12.44 19.59 -14.41
C ASP A 187 -11.31 20.37 -15.08
N SER A 188 -11.34 20.43 -16.41
CA SER A 188 -10.39 21.14 -17.25
C SER A 188 -11.13 22.01 -18.25
N ALA A 189 -10.64 23.23 -18.50
CA ALA A 189 -11.18 24.10 -19.56
C ALA A 189 -11.05 23.47 -20.96
N LYS A 190 -10.20 22.45 -21.10
CA LYS A 190 -9.99 21.68 -22.34
C LYS A 190 -10.91 20.46 -22.47
N ALA A 191 -11.74 20.18 -21.46
CA ALA A 191 -12.74 19.11 -21.49
C ALA A 191 -13.94 19.49 -22.35
N ASN A 192 -14.57 18.50 -22.97
CA ASN A 192 -15.80 18.71 -23.73
C ASN A 192 -16.99 18.96 -22.81
N TYR A 193 -17.03 18.32 -21.63
CA TYR A 193 -18.16 18.39 -20.69
C TYR A 193 -17.75 18.84 -19.29
N TRP A 194 -18.74 19.24 -18.50
CA TRP A 194 -18.56 19.69 -17.13
C TRP A 194 -18.33 18.50 -16.19
N GLY A 195 -17.14 18.45 -15.62
CA GLY A 195 -16.63 17.27 -14.97
C GLY A 195 -16.16 17.47 -13.53
N HIS A 196 -16.04 16.37 -12.79
CA HIS A 196 -15.44 16.31 -11.46
C HIS A 196 -14.51 15.11 -11.26
N MET A 197 -13.91 14.56 -12.34
CA MET A 197 -12.89 13.52 -12.24
C MET A 197 -11.83 13.92 -11.19
N PRO A 198 -11.52 13.05 -10.22
CA PRO A 198 -10.48 13.34 -9.23
C PRO A 198 -9.15 13.70 -9.91
N ALA A 199 -8.50 14.77 -9.44
CA ALA A 199 -7.23 15.21 -10.01
C ALA A 199 -6.10 14.20 -9.74
N THR A 200 -6.19 13.46 -8.63
CA THR A 200 -5.26 12.39 -8.26
C THR A 200 -5.99 11.17 -7.72
N LEU A 201 -5.35 10.00 -7.80
CA LEU A 201 -5.77 8.75 -7.18
C LEU A 201 -4.61 8.19 -6.35
N THR A 202 -4.89 7.59 -5.19
CA THR A 202 -3.87 6.93 -4.36
C THR A 202 -4.11 5.43 -4.35
N ALA A 203 -3.11 4.66 -4.77
CA ALA A 203 -3.10 3.21 -4.74
C ALA A 203 -2.89 2.65 -3.32
N VAL A 204 -3.14 1.35 -3.12
CA VAL A 204 -2.98 0.70 -1.81
C VAL A 204 -1.54 0.77 -1.29
N ASN A 205 -0.55 0.74 -2.20
CA ASN A 205 0.89 0.90 -1.88
C ASN A 205 1.31 2.37 -1.66
N GLY A 206 0.36 3.31 -1.63
CA GLY A 206 0.62 4.73 -1.44
C GLY A 206 1.09 5.48 -2.69
N ALA A 207 1.27 4.81 -3.84
CA ALA A 207 1.58 5.49 -5.08
C ALA A 207 0.44 6.45 -5.47
N VAL A 208 0.78 7.70 -5.75
CA VAL A 208 -0.20 8.73 -6.14
C VAL A 208 -0.11 8.93 -7.64
N PHE A 209 -1.24 8.81 -8.33
CA PHE A 209 -1.40 9.00 -9.76
C PHE A 209 -2.04 10.34 -10.04
N GLU A 210 -1.63 11.05 -11.08
CA GLU A 210 -2.42 12.14 -11.66
C GLU A 210 -3.49 11.58 -12.58
N ARG A 211 -4.61 12.31 -12.72
CA ARG A 211 -5.59 12.02 -13.76
C ARG A 211 -4.93 11.95 -15.15
N PRO A 212 -5.46 11.12 -16.06
CA PRO A 212 -5.01 11.11 -17.45
C PRO A 212 -5.18 12.49 -18.08
N LYS A 213 -4.25 12.82 -18.98
CA LYS A 213 -4.35 14.02 -19.81
C LYS A 213 -5.34 13.77 -20.95
N LEU A 214 -6.16 14.76 -21.26
CA LEU A 214 -6.95 14.80 -22.48
C LEU A 214 -6.02 14.93 -23.69
N TRP A 215 -6.49 14.53 -24.87
CA TRP A 215 -5.70 14.66 -26.10
C TRP A 215 -5.34 16.14 -26.40
N SER A 216 -6.25 17.06 -26.08
CA SER A 216 -6.05 18.52 -26.18
C SER A 216 -5.09 19.09 -25.12
N GLU A 217 -4.73 18.29 -24.10
CA GLU A 217 -3.76 18.66 -23.06
C GLU A 217 -2.31 18.28 -23.43
N LEU A 218 -2.10 17.50 -24.49
CA LEU A 218 -0.77 17.15 -24.97
C LEU A 218 -0.02 18.36 -25.53
N THR A 219 1.30 18.35 -25.38
CA THR A 219 2.22 19.34 -25.97
C THR A 219 2.32 19.18 -27.48
N SER A 220 2.21 17.94 -27.98
CA SER A 220 2.17 17.59 -29.40
C SER A 220 1.20 16.43 -29.63
N THR A 221 0.38 16.55 -30.67
CA THR A 221 -0.56 15.49 -31.08
C THR A 221 -0.11 14.76 -32.34
N SER A 222 1.06 15.09 -32.89
CA SER A 222 1.57 14.49 -34.12
C SER A 222 1.88 13.01 -33.89
N GLY A 223 1.29 12.13 -34.70
CA GLY A 223 1.46 10.67 -34.59
C GLY A 223 0.74 10.02 -33.40
N VAL A 224 0.16 10.78 -32.47
CA VAL A 224 -0.59 10.26 -31.32
C VAL A 224 -2.05 10.02 -31.71
N GLY A 225 -2.52 8.79 -31.54
CA GLY A 225 -3.92 8.45 -31.74
C GLY A 225 -4.79 8.85 -30.55
N LYS A 226 -6.09 9.01 -30.79
CA LYS A 226 -7.08 9.26 -29.73
C LYS A 226 -8.30 8.39 -29.89
N ILE A 227 -8.98 8.13 -28.78
CA ILE A 227 -10.28 7.48 -28.75
C ILE A 227 -11.27 8.37 -28.01
N ASN A 228 -12.49 8.47 -28.55
CA ASN A 228 -13.57 9.10 -27.82
C ASN A 228 -14.16 8.08 -26.84
N ASN A 229 -14.05 8.33 -25.54
CA ASN A 229 -14.66 7.50 -24.51
C ASN A 229 -15.26 8.40 -23.43
N ASN A 230 -16.53 8.12 -23.09
CA ASN A 230 -17.35 8.95 -22.21
C ASN A 230 -17.41 10.43 -22.64
N ASN A 231 -17.49 10.65 -23.96
CA ASN A 231 -17.56 11.95 -24.63
C ASN A 231 -16.31 12.84 -24.49
N GLU A 232 -15.22 12.32 -23.96
CA GLU A 232 -13.92 12.96 -23.92
C GLU A 232 -12.94 12.26 -24.87
N ASP A 233 -11.98 13.04 -25.39
CA ASP A 233 -10.95 12.53 -26.29
C ASP A 233 -9.68 12.19 -25.52
N TRP A 234 -9.41 10.89 -25.40
CA TRP A 234 -8.27 10.35 -24.64
C TRP A 234 -7.16 9.87 -25.58
N PRO A 235 -5.90 10.29 -25.37
CA PRO A 235 -4.79 9.85 -26.19
C PRO A 235 -4.38 8.41 -25.82
N TYR A 236 -4.03 7.60 -26.82
CA TYR A 236 -3.42 6.30 -26.60
C TYR A 236 -2.05 6.24 -27.29
N PHE A 237 -1.16 5.41 -26.74
CA PHE A 237 0.24 5.36 -27.13
C PHE A 237 0.64 3.93 -27.51
N THR A 238 1.51 3.80 -28.50
CA THR A 238 2.21 2.53 -28.77
C THR A 238 3.37 2.32 -27.78
N PRO A 239 3.95 1.11 -27.70
CA PRO A 239 5.12 0.86 -26.87
C PRO A 239 6.30 1.80 -27.15
N THR A 240 6.51 2.21 -28.40
CA THR A 240 7.57 3.17 -28.74
C THR A 240 7.24 4.59 -28.28
N GLN A 241 5.97 4.99 -28.39
CA GLN A 241 5.54 6.34 -28.04
C GLN A 241 5.51 6.60 -26.53
N LYS A 242 5.24 5.58 -25.70
CA LYS A 242 5.23 5.75 -24.23
C LYS A 242 6.59 6.21 -23.68
N SER A 243 7.67 5.86 -24.39
CA SER A 243 9.05 6.23 -24.03
C SER A 243 9.58 7.44 -24.82
N ASP A 244 8.81 7.99 -25.75
CA ASP A 244 9.21 9.15 -26.56
C ASP A 244 8.80 10.45 -25.86
N ALA A 245 9.78 11.17 -25.32
CA ALA A 245 9.57 12.42 -24.60
C ALA A 245 8.95 13.54 -25.44
N SER A 246 8.94 13.44 -26.77
CA SER A 246 8.32 14.45 -27.65
C SER A 246 6.79 14.35 -27.73
N VAL A 247 6.23 13.20 -27.35
CA VAL A 247 4.78 12.92 -27.42
C VAL A 247 4.19 12.39 -26.11
N SER A 248 5.00 11.77 -25.25
CA SER A 248 4.55 11.22 -23.99
C SER A 248 4.05 12.32 -23.04
N PRO A 249 2.87 12.17 -22.41
CA PRO A 249 2.38 13.08 -21.38
C PRO A 249 3.05 12.88 -20.02
N CYS A 250 3.98 11.91 -19.90
CA CYS A 250 4.61 11.53 -18.65
C CYS A 250 6.08 11.16 -18.87
N GLU A 251 6.99 11.88 -18.21
CA GLU A 251 8.40 11.55 -18.16
C GLU A 251 8.63 10.16 -17.55
N VAL A 252 9.65 9.44 -18.02
CA VAL A 252 9.95 8.05 -17.62
C VAL A 252 10.01 7.89 -16.10
N ALA A 253 10.62 8.84 -15.39
CA ALA A 253 10.72 8.80 -13.94
C ALA A 253 9.36 8.82 -13.22
N ARG A 254 8.29 9.31 -13.86
CA ARG A 254 6.93 9.34 -13.30
C ARG A 254 6.03 8.25 -13.86
N GLN A 255 6.51 7.42 -14.77
CA GLN A 255 5.71 6.32 -15.26
C GLN A 255 5.57 5.25 -14.15
N PRO A 256 4.35 4.73 -13.91
CA PRO A 256 4.14 3.72 -12.89
C PRO A 256 4.66 2.35 -13.33
N LEU A 257 5.09 1.56 -12.36
CA LEU A 257 5.42 0.15 -12.58
C LEU A 257 4.16 -0.71 -12.60
N PHE A 258 4.27 -1.95 -13.09
CA PHE A 258 3.20 -2.94 -13.06
C PHE A 258 2.59 -3.07 -11.66
N ASN A 259 3.43 -3.10 -10.61
CA ASN A 259 2.94 -3.23 -9.24
C ASN A 259 2.12 -2.02 -8.77
N ASP A 260 2.46 -0.79 -9.21
CA ASP A 260 1.66 0.39 -8.85
C ASP A 260 0.27 0.30 -9.49
N LEU A 261 0.18 -0.12 -10.76
CA LEU A 261 -1.08 -0.28 -11.48
C LEU A 261 -1.93 -1.41 -10.91
N SER A 262 -1.30 -2.53 -10.54
CA SER A 262 -1.95 -3.63 -9.84
C SER A 262 -2.51 -3.16 -8.49
N SER A 263 -1.72 -2.41 -7.73
CA SER A 263 -2.13 -1.82 -6.45
C SER A 263 -3.25 -0.78 -6.60
N LEU A 264 -3.23 0.00 -7.69
CA LEU A 264 -4.31 0.94 -8.02
C LEU A 264 -5.60 0.19 -8.36
N SER A 265 -5.53 -0.89 -9.16
CA SER A 265 -6.70 -1.70 -9.48
C SER A 265 -7.28 -2.37 -8.24
N ALA A 266 -6.43 -2.90 -7.35
CA ALA A 266 -6.86 -3.51 -6.08
C ALA A 266 -7.62 -2.54 -5.16
N ARG A 267 -7.41 -1.22 -5.29
CA ARG A 267 -8.16 -0.21 -4.53
C ARG A 267 -9.64 -0.13 -4.93
N TYR A 268 -9.98 -0.54 -6.15
CA TYR A 268 -11.31 -0.43 -6.78
C TYR A 268 -11.79 -1.80 -7.30
N PRO A 269 -12.11 -2.75 -6.40
CA PRO A 269 -12.53 -4.11 -6.79
C PRO A 269 -13.90 -4.11 -7.51
N ASN A 270 -14.29 -5.25 -8.09
CA ASN A 270 -15.60 -5.47 -8.71
C ASN A 270 -15.93 -4.53 -9.90
N ASN A 271 -14.94 -4.18 -10.72
CA ASN A 271 -15.09 -3.27 -11.87
C ASN A 271 -15.59 -1.85 -11.50
N THR A 272 -15.46 -1.40 -10.25
CA THR A 272 -15.92 -0.05 -9.86
C THR A 272 -14.99 1.08 -10.27
N PHE A 273 -13.79 0.76 -10.78
CA PHE A 273 -12.76 1.74 -11.16
C PHE A 273 -13.32 2.89 -12.01
N VAL A 274 -14.05 2.60 -13.10
CA VAL A 274 -14.59 3.64 -13.99
C VAL A 274 -15.70 4.44 -13.31
N THR A 275 -16.58 3.79 -12.55
CA THR A 275 -17.72 4.45 -11.91
C THR A 275 -17.28 5.36 -10.75
N GLU A 276 -16.20 5.03 -10.06
CA GLU A 276 -15.68 5.81 -8.93
C GLU A 276 -14.67 6.87 -9.36
N THR A 277 -13.82 6.58 -10.35
CA THR A 277 -12.72 7.47 -10.75
C THR A 277 -13.02 8.26 -12.02
N GLY A 278 -13.93 7.77 -12.88
CA GLY A 278 -14.21 8.34 -14.18
C GLY A 278 -13.14 8.13 -15.26
N TRP A 279 -12.00 7.50 -14.93
CA TRP A 279 -10.93 7.25 -15.89
C TRP A 279 -11.41 6.33 -17.02
N PRO A 280 -10.94 6.53 -18.28
CA PRO A 280 -11.37 5.73 -19.42
C PRO A 280 -10.89 4.28 -19.30
N ALA A 281 -11.70 3.33 -19.77
CA ALA A 281 -11.38 1.89 -19.73
C ALA A 281 -11.59 1.19 -21.09
N TYR A 282 -11.37 1.93 -22.18
CA TYR A 282 -11.40 1.38 -23.53
C TYR A 282 -10.14 0.57 -23.86
N TYR A 283 -8.97 1.08 -23.45
CA TYR A 283 -7.68 0.41 -23.53
C TYR A 283 -7.14 0.09 -22.13
N THR A 284 -6.15 -0.79 -22.06
CA THR A 284 -5.34 -1.02 -20.86
C THR A 284 -4.44 0.19 -20.57
N TRP A 285 -3.68 0.13 -19.48
CA TRP A 285 -2.78 1.19 -19.01
C TRP A 285 -1.34 0.71 -19.00
N TRP A 286 -0.43 1.45 -19.64
CA TRP A 286 0.98 1.09 -19.75
C TRP A 286 1.70 1.10 -18.39
N ALA A 287 2.47 0.05 -18.13
CA ALA A 287 3.54 0.06 -17.14
C ALA A 287 4.86 0.53 -17.79
N GLU A 288 5.75 1.10 -16.98
CA GLU A 288 7.10 1.48 -17.39
C GLU A 288 7.96 0.22 -17.63
N ASP A 289 7.96 -0.69 -16.67
CA ASP A 289 8.74 -1.91 -16.63
C ASP A 289 8.26 -2.97 -17.64
N LYS A 290 9.20 -3.87 -17.94
CA LYS A 290 8.99 -5.01 -18.83
C LYS A 290 8.81 -6.27 -18.00
N SER A 291 8.05 -7.22 -18.53
CA SER A 291 7.90 -8.54 -17.92
C SER A 291 9.24 -9.26 -17.82
N ALA A 292 9.31 -10.36 -17.06
CA ALA A 292 10.49 -11.22 -17.01
C ALA A 292 11.01 -11.65 -18.41
N ASP A 293 10.09 -11.87 -19.37
CA ASP A 293 10.44 -12.19 -20.77
C ASP A 293 10.85 -10.97 -21.63
N GLY A 294 11.03 -9.79 -21.03
CA GLY A 294 11.40 -8.55 -21.73
C GLY A 294 10.29 -7.91 -22.57
N LYS A 295 9.01 -8.20 -22.32
CA LYS A 295 7.88 -7.65 -23.06
C LYS A 295 7.27 -6.44 -22.35
N ASP A 296 6.76 -5.47 -23.12
CA ASP A 296 6.01 -4.35 -22.55
C ASP A 296 4.71 -4.83 -21.89
N GLN A 297 4.41 -4.28 -20.72
CA GLN A 297 3.28 -4.67 -19.88
C GLN A 297 2.21 -3.59 -19.84
N SER A 298 0.95 -4.00 -19.81
CA SER A 298 -0.18 -3.10 -19.55
C SER A 298 -1.24 -3.79 -18.69
N VAL A 299 -2.01 -3.00 -17.94
CA VAL A 299 -3.00 -3.50 -16.97
C VAL A 299 -4.39 -2.98 -17.31
N ASP A 300 -5.40 -3.85 -17.28
CA ASP A 300 -6.80 -3.42 -17.24
C ASP A 300 -7.18 -3.03 -15.81
N LEU A 301 -7.30 -1.73 -15.53
CA LEU A 301 -7.54 -1.23 -14.17
C LEU A 301 -8.92 -1.60 -13.60
N ARG A 302 -9.85 -2.11 -14.42
CA ARG A 302 -11.16 -2.58 -13.94
C ARG A 302 -11.04 -3.86 -13.11
N ASN A 303 -10.08 -4.73 -13.46
CA ASN A 303 -9.98 -6.08 -12.90
C ASN A 303 -8.54 -6.54 -12.60
N GLY A 304 -7.53 -5.72 -12.88
CA GLY A 304 -6.12 -6.01 -12.61
C GLY A 304 -5.45 -6.94 -13.62
N THR A 305 -6.11 -7.28 -14.74
CA THR A 305 -5.56 -8.23 -15.72
C THR A 305 -4.32 -7.67 -16.41
N LEU A 306 -3.23 -8.43 -16.39
CA LEU A 306 -1.97 -8.13 -17.08
C LEU A 306 -2.03 -8.58 -18.55
N TYR A 307 -1.53 -7.72 -19.44
CA TYR A 307 -1.33 -7.98 -20.86
C TYR A 307 0.11 -7.67 -21.28
N THR A 308 0.74 -8.59 -22.02
CA THR A 308 2.14 -8.46 -22.52
C THR A 308 2.23 -8.38 -24.06
N GLY A 309 1.11 -8.09 -24.73
CA GLY A 309 0.99 -8.08 -26.20
C GLY A 309 0.18 -6.90 -26.74
N SER A 310 -0.09 -5.90 -25.90
CA SER A 310 -0.85 -4.71 -26.28
C SER A 310 -0.07 -3.92 -27.32
N THR A 311 -0.78 -3.34 -28.31
CA THR A 311 -0.17 -2.43 -29.29
C THR A 311 -0.56 -0.97 -29.06
N LYS A 312 -1.60 -0.74 -28.23
CA LYS A 312 -2.15 0.56 -27.87
C LYS A 312 -2.65 0.48 -26.43
N SER A 313 -2.18 1.40 -25.59
CA SER A 313 -2.67 1.54 -24.22
C SER A 313 -2.67 3.02 -23.81
N PHE A 314 -3.46 3.36 -22.78
CA PHE A 314 -3.37 4.66 -22.14
C PHE A 314 -2.08 4.79 -21.35
N GLN A 315 -1.62 6.02 -21.13
CA GLN A 315 -0.40 6.28 -20.37
C GLN A 315 -0.72 7.02 -19.07
N PRO A 316 -0.62 6.34 -17.92
CA PRO A 316 -0.77 6.96 -16.61
C PRO A 316 0.52 7.68 -16.19
N CYS A 317 0.39 8.61 -15.24
CA CYS A 317 1.52 9.28 -14.63
C CYS A 317 1.37 9.31 -13.12
N LEU A 318 2.43 9.00 -12.38
CA LEU A 318 2.53 9.27 -10.95
C LEU A 318 2.56 10.78 -10.72
N ALA A 319 2.09 11.27 -9.58
CA ALA A 319 2.14 12.68 -9.20
C ALA A 319 3.56 13.18 -8.91
N ASN A 320 4.44 12.28 -8.49
CA ASN A 320 5.84 12.57 -8.21
C ASN A 320 6.73 11.60 -8.98
N ALA A 321 7.92 12.05 -9.39
CA ALA A 321 8.93 11.18 -9.97
C ALA A 321 9.39 10.14 -8.96
N ARG A 322 9.62 8.92 -9.42
CA ARG A 322 10.36 7.90 -8.67
C ARG A 322 11.76 8.42 -8.43
N SER A 323 12.20 8.39 -7.17
CA SER A 323 13.58 8.73 -6.82
C SER A 323 14.53 7.74 -7.49
N THR A 324 15.64 8.24 -8.04
CA THR A 324 16.69 7.38 -8.61
C THR A 324 17.33 6.58 -7.49
N VAL A 325 17.16 5.27 -7.52
CA VAL A 325 17.79 4.38 -6.54
C VAL A 325 19.30 4.36 -6.78
N SER A 326 20.08 4.50 -5.71
CA SER A 326 21.54 4.47 -5.75
C SER A 326 22.15 3.33 -4.94
N SER A 327 21.51 2.91 -3.85
CA SER A 327 22.04 1.86 -2.98
C SER A 327 20.93 1.09 -2.27
N VAL A 328 21.28 -0.14 -1.87
CA VAL A 328 20.50 -0.97 -0.95
C VAL A 328 21.41 -1.38 0.19
N THR A 329 20.88 -1.50 1.40
CA THR A 329 21.60 -2.03 2.56
C THR A 329 20.76 -3.09 3.28
N LEU A 330 21.42 -4.13 3.76
CA LEU A 330 20.84 -5.21 4.55
C LEU A 330 21.45 -5.17 5.96
N THR A 331 20.62 -4.90 6.97
CA THR A 331 21.10 -4.69 8.35
C THR A 331 20.35 -5.58 9.33
N SER A 332 20.93 -5.82 10.51
CA SER A 332 20.29 -6.54 11.61
C SER A 332 20.58 -5.85 12.94
N THR A 333 19.60 -5.86 13.84
CA THR A 333 19.79 -5.42 15.24
C THR A 333 20.63 -6.40 16.05
N ALA A 334 20.80 -7.64 15.57
CA ALA A 334 21.64 -8.67 16.17
C ALA A 334 23.05 -8.71 15.56
N PHE A 335 23.50 -7.64 14.90
CA PHE A 335 24.83 -7.59 14.29
C PHE A 335 25.94 -7.65 15.36
N ASP A 336 26.82 -8.62 15.21
CA ASP A 336 28.00 -8.82 16.04
C ASP A 336 29.26 -8.40 15.27
N ALA A 337 29.93 -7.36 15.77
CA ALA A 337 31.10 -6.78 15.13
C ALA A 337 32.33 -7.70 15.18
N ALA A 338 32.42 -8.64 16.12
CA ALA A 338 33.56 -9.56 16.19
C ALA A 338 33.47 -10.63 15.10
N THR A 339 32.26 -11.10 14.79
CA THR A 339 32.02 -12.08 13.72
C THR A 339 31.68 -11.45 12.37
N GLN A 340 31.43 -10.14 12.32
CA GLN A 340 30.95 -9.40 11.14
C GLN A 340 29.69 -10.04 10.52
N ALA A 341 28.77 -10.46 11.39
CA ALA A 341 27.57 -11.20 11.03
C ALA A 341 26.43 -10.89 12.01
N ALA A 342 25.19 -11.01 11.56
CA ALA A 342 24.05 -11.07 12.46
C ALA A 342 24.07 -12.42 13.20
N LYS A 343 23.99 -12.39 14.53
CA LYS A 343 24.25 -13.58 15.36
C LYS A 343 23.19 -13.73 16.45
N VAL A 344 22.51 -14.88 16.46
CA VAL A 344 21.56 -15.28 17.52
C VAL A 344 21.76 -16.76 17.88
N LYS A 345 21.01 -17.29 18.85
CA LYS A 345 20.99 -18.74 19.13
C LYS A 345 20.01 -19.45 18.19
N LYS A 346 20.26 -20.73 17.92
CA LYS A 346 19.32 -21.62 17.24
C LYS A 346 17.92 -21.52 17.86
N GLY A 347 16.90 -21.40 17.01
CA GLY A 347 15.50 -21.21 17.42
C GLY A 347 15.11 -19.78 17.82
N GLU A 348 16.05 -18.85 17.99
CA GLU A 348 15.74 -17.45 18.22
C GLU A 348 15.44 -16.71 16.91
N ALA A 349 14.60 -15.68 17.00
CA ALA A 349 14.28 -14.79 15.89
C ALA A 349 15.37 -13.73 15.70
N MET A 350 15.90 -13.62 14.48
CA MET A 350 16.84 -12.58 14.06
C MET A 350 16.12 -11.54 13.19
N SER A 351 16.10 -10.29 13.63
CA SER A 351 15.51 -9.20 12.84
C SER A 351 16.46 -8.74 11.74
N VAL A 352 15.98 -8.63 10.51
CA VAL A 352 16.74 -8.13 9.35
C VAL A 352 15.92 -7.08 8.61
N THR A 353 16.56 -6.00 8.20
CA THR A 353 15.93 -4.86 7.52
C THR A 353 16.67 -4.51 6.24
N VAL A 354 15.94 -4.53 5.13
CA VAL A 354 16.33 -3.97 3.83
C VAL A 354 16.00 -2.48 3.84
N THR A 355 16.95 -1.64 3.46
CA THR A 355 16.75 -0.19 3.28
C THR A 355 17.25 0.20 1.89
N VAL A 356 16.45 0.94 1.14
CA VAL A 356 16.84 1.44 -0.19
C VAL A 356 17.00 2.95 -0.13
N LYS A 357 18.07 3.47 -0.73
CA LYS A 357 18.38 4.91 -0.75
C LYS A 357 18.69 5.44 -2.13
N ASP A 358 18.36 6.71 -2.34
CA ASP A 358 18.80 7.49 -3.50
C ASP A 358 20.25 7.97 -3.36
N SER A 359 20.76 8.68 -4.36
CA SER A 359 22.14 9.22 -4.36
C SER A 359 22.35 10.36 -3.37
N ALA A 360 21.26 10.97 -2.86
CA ALA A 360 21.29 11.98 -1.81
C ALA A 360 21.21 11.37 -0.40
N GLY A 361 20.99 10.05 -0.29
CA GLY A 361 20.89 9.31 0.97
C GLY A 361 19.48 9.23 1.56
N ASN A 362 18.45 9.73 0.85
CA ASN A 362 17.05 9.61 1.28
C ASN A 362 16.52 8.21 0.99
N THR A 363 15.60 7.72 1.82
CA THR A 363 14.99 6.40 1.60
C THR A 363 14.01 6.41 0.44
N VAL A 364 13.94 5.31 -0.31
CA VAL A 364 13.09 5.18 -1.50
C VAL A 364 12.01 4.12 -1.28
N PRO A 365 10.72 4.51 -1.26
CA PRO A 365 9.61 3.58 -1.08
C PRO A 365 9.29 2.79 -2.35
N ASN A 366 8.54 1.71 -2.19
CA ASN A 366 7.98 0.90 -3.28
C ASN A 366 9.04 0.41 -4.28
N VAL A 367 10.19 -0.02 -3.76
CA VAL A 367 11.28 -0.64 -4.52
C VAL A 367 11.25 -2.15 -4.32
N GLU A 368 11.11 -2.88 -5.42
CA GLU A 368 11.14 -4.33 -5.43
C GLU A 368 12.56 -4.86 -5.31
N PHE A 369 12.71 -5.90 -4.50
CA PHE A 369 13.97 -6.60 -4.31
C PHE A 369 13.77 -8.10 -4.16
N THR A 370 14.85 -8.82 -4.38
CA THR A 370 14.99 -10.25 -4.11
C THR A 370 15.96 -10.43 -2.95
N LEU A 371 15.57 -11.19 -1.93
CA LEU A 371 16.48 -11.69 -0.89
C LEU A 371 16.85 -13.13 -1.23
N LYS A 372 18.14 -13.37 -1.45
CA LYS A 372 18.71 -14.66 -1.81
C LYS A 372 19.47 -15.24 -0.62
N ARG A 373 19.20 -16.49 -0.32
CA ARG A 373 19.99 -17.29 0.60
C ARG A 373 21.21 -17.87 -0.13
N GLY A 374 22.40 -17.72 0.42
CA GLY A 374 23.62 -18.34 -0.10
C GLY A 374 23.97 -19.68 0.57
N GLU A 375 25.15 -20.21 0.22
CA GLU A 375 25.66 -21.47 0.76
C GLU A 375 25.95 -21.36 2.26
N ALA A 376 25.48 -22.33 3.03
CA ALA A 376 25.86 -22.46 4.42
C ALA A 376 27.28 -23.01 4.55
N SER A 377 27.98 -22.53 5.57
CA SER A 377 29.35 -22.93 5.86
C SER A 377 29.55 -23.19 7.36
N PRO A 378 30.37 -24.19 7.73
CA PRO A 378 30.84 -24.35 9.09
C PRO A 378 31.77 -23.18 9.47
N ARG A 379 32.11 -23.07 10.76
CA ARG A 379 33.02 -22.04 11.25
C ARG A 379 34.42 -22.20 10.67
N ASN A 380 34.89 -23.45 10.55
CA ASN A 380 36.20 -23.78 10.00
C ASN A 380 36.10 -24.55 8.69
N ALA A 381 36.90 -24.15 7.70
CA ALA A 381 36.91 -24.74 6.36
C ALA A 381 37.37 -26.22 6.32
N GLY A 382 38.02 -26.71 7.37
CA GLY A 382 38.41 -28.12 7.51
C GLY A 382 37.27 -29.05 7.93
N ALA A 383 36.13 -28.51 8.37
CA ALA A 383 34.94 -29.29 8.68
C ALA A 383 34.11 -29.49 7.41
N THR A 384 33.71 -30.72 7.11
CA THR A 384 32.72 -30.99 6.06
C THR A 384 31.32 -30.70 6.58
N LEU A 385 30.40 -30.30 5.71
CA LEU A 385 28.98 -30.30 6.04
C LEU A 385 28.55 -31.76 6.28
N TYR A 386 27.93 -32.05 7.43
CA TYR A 386 27.54 -33.41 7.81
C TYR A 386 26.03 -33.64 7.63
N GLY A 387 25.65 -34.87 7.31
CA GLY A 387 24.25 -35.29 7.22
C GLY A 387 23.51 -34.76 5.98
N ASN A 388 22.18 -34.75 6.05
CA ASN A 388 21.36 -34.12 5.02
C ASN A 388 21.35 -32.61 5.27
N VAL A 389 22.28 -31.89 4.64
CA VAL A 389 22.45 -30.44 4.78
C VAL A 389 21.13 -29.71 4.53
N VAL A 390 20.37 -30.11 3.51
CA VAL A 390 19.05 -29.51 3.18
C VAL A 390 18.07 -29.64 4.34
N ALA A 391 18.11 -30.75 5.08
CA ALA A 391 17.26 -30.93 6.25
C ALA A 391 17.74 -30.13 7.46
N MET A 392 19.05 -29.89 7.58
CA MET A 392 19.71 -29.25 8.73
C MET A 392 20.04 -27.77 8.48
N ASP A 393 19.29 -27.13 7.58
CA ASP A 393 19.56 -25.78 7.13
C ASP A 393 18.28 -25.02 6.72
N ASP A 394 17.28 -25.09 7.59
CA ASP A 394 15.90 -24.65 7.36
C ASP A 394 15.69 -23.16 7.63
N LEU A 395 16.31 -22.28 6.84
CA LEU A 395 16.11 -20.84 7.04
C LEU A 395 14.65 -20.46 6.80
N VAL A 396 13.93 -20.15 7.87
CA VAL A 396 12.56 -19.64 7.82
C VAL A 396 12.59 -18.12 7.79
N VAL A 397 12.01 -17.53 6.76
CA VAL A 397 11.82 -16.09 6.62
C VAL A 397 10.36 -15.74 6.90
N GLN A 398 10.12 -14.93 7.91
CA GLN A 398 8.80 -14.43 8.29
C GLN A 398 8.74 -12.91 8.02
N PRO A 399 8.01 -12.45 7.00
CA PRO A 399 7.72 -11.03 6.82
C PRO A 399 6.85 -10.50 7.97
N LEU A 400 6.87 -9.19 8.21
CA LEU A 400 5.98 -8.55 9.22
C LEU A 400 4.49 -8.80 8.97
N SER A 401 4.11 -9.04 7.72
CA SER A 401 2.75 -9.39 7.31
C SER A 401 2.81 -10.45 6.21
N GLY A 402 2.04 -11.53 6.37
CA GLY A 402 2.03 -12.68 5.45
C GLY A 402 2.54 -13.97 6.09
N SER A 403 2.60 -15.04 5.28
CA SER A 403 3.03 -16.36 5.73
C SER A 403 4.55 -16.49 5.75
N ALA A 404 5.07 -17.28 6.69
CA ALA A 404 6.47 -17.71 6.68
C ALA A 404 6.79 -18.50 5.41
N VAL A 405 8.00 -18.33 4.90
CA VAL A 405 8.56 -19.09 3.78
C VAL A 405 9.85 -19.75 4.24
N THR A 406 10.03 -21.03 3.92
CA THR A 406 11.29 -21.74 4.22
C THR A 406 12.18 -21.76 2.98
N LEU A 407 13.43 -21.32 3.14
CA LEU A 407 14.48 -21.35 2.13
C LEU A 407 15.44 -22.50 2.47
N SER A 408 15.11 -23.72 2.03
CA SER A 408 15.80 -24.94 2.40
C SER A 408 17.10 -25.19 1.62
N GLU A 409 17.29 -24.51 0.50
CA GLU A 409 18.47 -24.70 -0.36
C GLU A 409 19.18 -23.38 -0.66
N SER A 410 20.46 -23.47 -0.97
CA SER A 410 21.21 -22.32 -1.45
C SER A 410 20.67 -21.87 -2.80
N GLY A 411 20.63 -20.57 -3.01
CA GLY A 411 20.03 -19.97 -4.18
C GLY A 411 18.52 -19.82 -4.13
N ASN A 412 17.84 -20.36 -3.11
CA ASN A 412 16.44 -20.04 -2.87
C ASN A 412 16.28 -18.54 -2.59
N THR A 413 15.18 -17.97 -3.08
CA THR A 413 14.91 -16.55 -3.01
C THR A 413 13.50 -16.27 -2.49
N ILE A 414 13.32 -15.09 -1.90
CA ILE A 414 12.01 -14.45 -1.75
C ILE A 414 12.02 -13.09 -2.44
N SER A 415 10.86 -12.66 -2.93
CA SER A 415 10.66 -11.29 -3.39
C SER A 415 10.03 -10.45 -2.28
N GLY A 416 10.39 -9.17 -2.22
CA GLY A 416 9.84 -8.20 -1.29
C GLY A 416 9.77 -6.81 -1.91
N MET A 417 9.08 -5.90 -1.22
CA MET A 417 8.97 -4.50 -1.61
C MET A 417 9.16 -3.60 -0.39
N THR A 418 9.89 -2.50 -0.54
CA THR A 418 10.00 -1.49 0.52
C THR A 418 8.68 -0.77 0.75
N GLY A 419 8.35 -0.51 2.01
CA GLY A 419 7.18 0.26 2.41
C GLY A 419 7.34 1.76 2.12
N ALA A 420 6.37 2.54 2.60
CA ALA A 420 6.34 4.00 2.40
C ALA A 420 7.54 4.74 3.02
N ASP A 421 8.21 4.13 3.99
CA ASP A 421 9.43 4.64 4.64
C ASP A 421 10.71 4.25 3.88
N GLY A 422 10.60 3.47 2.81
CA GLY A 422 11.73 2.94 2.04
C GLY A 422 12.47 1.77 2.70
N THR A 423 11.84 1.09 3.67
CA THR A 423 12.38 -0.11 4.31
C THR A 423 11.48 -1.34 4.17
N ALA A 424 12.05 -2.53 4.35
CA ALA A 424 11.30 -3.77 4.51
C ALA A 424 11.97 -4.64 5.57
N SER A 425 11.20 -5.12 6.54
CA SER A 425 11.73 -5.88 7.67
C SER A 425 11.19 -7.30 7.74
N PHE A 426 12.04 -8.22 8.19
CA PHE A 426 11.80 -9.66 8.27
C PHE A 426 12.35 -10.21 9.57
N SER A 427 11.73 -11.26 10.08
CA SER A 427 12.32 -12.12 11.10
C SER A 427 12.84 -13.39 10.44
N LEU A 428 14.08 -13.75 10.74
CA LEU A 428 14.72 -14.99 10.32
C LEU A 428 14.77 -15.96 11.50
N ARG A 429 14.53 -17.24 11.26
CA ARG A 429 14.71 -18.28 12.27
C ARG A 429 15.31 -19.52 11.61
N GLN A 430 16.16 -20.22 12.35
CA GLN A 430 16.68 -21.52 11.95
C GLN A 430 16.51 -22.48 13.12
N ASP A 431 15.61 -23.44 12.95
CA ASP A 431 15.20 -24.39 14.00
C ASP A 431 15.98 -25.70 13.88
N ASN A 432 16.50 -26.01 12.70
CA ASN A 432 17.37 -27.13 12.43
C ASN A 432 18.68 -26.65 11.84
N THR A 433 19.70 -26.53 12.69
CA THR A 433 21.07 -26.18 12.31
C THR A 433 22.06 -26.83 13.28
N PRO A 434 23.24 -27.26 12.79
CA PRO A 434 24.39 -27.62 13.61
C PRO A 434 25.28 -26.42 13.96
N GLY A 435 24.93 -25.20 13.54
CA GLY A 435 25.72 -23.99 13.79
C GLY A 435 26.44 -23.50 12.54
N TYR A 436 25.69 -23.20 11.49
CA TYR A 436 26.22 -22.67 10.23
C TYR A 436 26.19 -21.15 10.14
N LYS A 437 27.06 -20.62 9.29
CA LYS A 437 27.00 -19.26 8.76
C LYS A 437 26.50 -19.30 7.33
N MET A 438 25.55 -18.44 6.98
CA MET A 438 25.07 -18.30 5.61
C MET A 438 25.02 -16.82 5.20
N PRO A 439 25.45 -16.46 3.97
CA PRO A 439 25.26 -15.12 3.46
C PRO A 439 23.82 -14.93 2.97
N LEU A 440 23.26 -13.76 3.27
CA LEU A 440 21.99 -13.30 2.72
C LEU A 440 22.28 -12.13 1.80
N THR A 441 21.94 -12.26 0.52
CA THR A 441 22.18 -11.22 -0.48
C THR A 441 20.88 -10.59 -0.91
N VAL A 442 20.75 -9.29 -0.76
CA VAL A 442 19.63 -8.53 -1.34
C VAL A 442 20.04 -7.97 -2.70
N THR A 443 19.15 -8.01 -3.68
CA THR A 443 19.35 -7.44 -5.02
C THR A 443 18.07 -6.73 -5.46
N LEU A 444 18.18 -5.52 -5.98
CA LEU A 444 17.02 -4.78 -6.46
C LEU A 444 16.60 -5.23 -7.86
N ALA A 445 15.29 -5.40 -8.10
CA ALA A 445 14.77 -5.98 -9.34
C ALA A 445 15.13 -5.16 -10.59
N ASN A 446 14.95 -3.83 -10.51
CA ASN A 446 15.22 -2.90 -11.62
C ASN A 446 16.62 -2.26 -11.56
N TYR A 447 17.43 -2.62 -10.56
CA TYR A 447 18.78 -2.11 -10.33
C TYR A 447 19.70 -3.25 -9.93
N ALA A 448 19.90 -4.22 -10.83
CA ALA A 448 20.60 -5.47 -10.51
C ALA A 448 22.04 -5.29 -9.97
N SER A 449 22.68 -4.15 -10.24
CA SER A 449 24.00 -3.80 -9.68
C SER A 449 23.94 -3.31 -8.23
N ALA A 450 22.78 -2.88 -7.74
CA ALA A 450 22.56 -2.49 -6.35
C ALA A 450 22.27 -3.76 -5.53
N THR A 451 23.28 -4.21 -4.82
CA THR A 451 23.23 -5.38 -3.95
C THR A 451 23.95 -5.11 -2.64
N ASP A 452 23.51 -5.80 -1.59
CA ASP A 452 24.22 -5.85 -0.32
C ASP A 452 24.15 -7.27 0.27
N THR A 453 25.10 -7.63 1.11
CA THR A 453 25.17 -8.97 1.72
C THR A 453 25.40 -8.88 3.22
N LEU A 454 24.61 -9.64 3.97
CA LEU A 454 24.73 -9.80 5.43
C LEU A 454 24.89 -11.28 5.75
N ASP A 455 25.97 -11.64 6.44
CA ASP A 455 26.13 -12.98 6.99
C ASP A 455 25.19 -13.16 8.21
N ALA A 456 24.54 -14.32 8.29
CA ALA A 456 23.69 -14.73 9.41
C ALA A 456 24.25 -16.00 10.06
N ILE A 457 24.32 -16.01 11.39
CA ILE A 457 24.81 -17.10 12.22
C ILE A 457 23.76 -17.47 13.27
N PHE A 458 23.40 -18.75 13.32
CA PHE A 458 22.55 -19.33 14.36
C PHE A 458 23.39 -20.31 15.19
N THR A 459 23.82 -19.86 16.36
CA THR A 459 24.76 -20.62 17.20
C THR A 459 24.09 -21.80 17.91
N VAL A 460 24.85 -22.88 18.17
CA VAL A 460 24.34 -24.08 18.88
C VAL A 460 25.00 -24.31 20.24
N PRO A 461 24.28 -24.88 21.23
CA PRO A 461 24.87 -25.16 22.55
C PRO A 461 25.87 -26.31 22.55
N THR A 462 25.87 -27.16 21.51
CA THR A 462 26.71 -28.38 21.43
C THR A 462 28.07 -28.16 20.79
N SER A 463 28.41 -26.92 20.42
CA SER A 463 29.72 -26.53 19.89
C SER A 463 30.30 -25.41 20.76
N PRO A 464 31.60 -25.44 21.09
CA PRO A 464 32.27 -24.35 21.78
C PRO A 464 32.34 -23.04 20.99
N ASN A 465 32.35 -21.90 21.70
CA ASN A 465 32.60 -20.61 21.06
C ASN A 465 34.10 -20.29 20.95
N VAL A 466 34.88 -21.19 20.35
CA VAL A 466 36.31 -20.97 20.07
C VAL A 466 36.57 -21.01 18.56
N SER A 467 37.57 -20.26 18.10
CA SER A 467 37.87 -20.14 16.67
C SER A 467 38.25 -21.46 16.02
N SER A 468 38.72 -22.45 16.78
CA SER A 468 39.09 -23.78 16.31
C SER A 468 37.94 -24.80 16.31
N ALA A 469 36.74 -24.45 16.81
CA ALA A 469 35.56 -25.30 16.75
C ALA A 469 35.06 -25.45 15.31
N HIS A 470 34.54 -26.62 14.95
CA HIS A 470 34.02 -26.85 13.60
C HIS A 470 32.79 -25.98 13.32
N PHE A 471 31.93 -25.76 14.30
CA PHE A 471 30.67 -25.03 14.13
C PHE A 471 30.60 -23.73 14.93
N TRP A 472 29.60 -22.92 14.63
CA TRP A 472 29.30 -21.71 15.38
C TRP A 472 28.56 -22.06 16.66
N GLY A 473 29.30 -22.04 17.76
CA GLY A 473 28.86 -22.50 19.06
C GLY A 473 28.51 -21.38 20.06
N HIS A 474 27.73 -21.75 21.07
CA HIS A 474 27.56 -21.00 22.31
C HIS A 474 27.57 -21.91 23.55
N MET A 475 28.22 -23.08 23.47
CA MET A 475 28.42 -23.98 24.61
C MET A 475 28.97 -23.21 25.81
N ALA A 476 28.46 -23.52 27.00
CA ALA A 476 29.00 -22.97 28.22
C ALA A 476 30.44 -23.46 28.41
N ASP A 477 31.41 -22.56 28.48
CA ASP A 477 32.81 -22.96 28.74
C ASP A 477 33.00 -23.47 30.18
N THR A 478 32.18 -23.01 31.12
CA THR A 478 32.26 -23.41 32.53
C THR A 478 30.89 -23.65 33.16
N VAL A 479 30.88 -24.42 34.25
CA VAL A 479 29.72 -24.66 35.11
C VAL A 479 30.16 -24.69 36.57
N VAL A 480 29.36 -24.15 37.48
CA VAL A 480 29.64 -24.21 38.92
C VAL A 480 28.86 -25.37 39.55
N VAL A 481 29.57 -26.32 40.15
CA VAL A 481 29.02 -27.40 40.97
C VAL A 481 29.70 -27.40 42.33
N ASN A 482 28.90 -27.44 43.40
CA ASN A 482 29.40 -27.39 44.78
C ASN A 482 30.38 -26.23 45.06
N SER A 483 30.07 -25.04 44.55
CA SER A 483 30.93 -23.83 44.64
C SER A 483 32.30 -23.93 43.96
N LYS A 484 32.53 -24.96 43.14
CA LYS A 484 33.72 -25.11 42.32
C LYS A 484 33.37 -24.97 40.84
N SER A 485 34.20 -24.26 40.09
CA SER A 485 34.01 -24.05 38.66
C SER A 485 34.69 -25.17 37.86
N LEU A 486 33.94 -25.86 37.03
CA LEU A 486 34.43 -26.86 36.08
C LEU A 486 34.45 -26.27 34.69
N HIS A 487 35.53 -26.49 33.95
CA HIS A 487 35.63 -26.16 32.54
C HIS A 487 35.21 -27.34 31.65
N ARG A 488 34.56 -27.07 30.52
CA ARG A 488 34.21 -28.10 29.54
C ARG A 488 35.43 -28.91 29.09
N PRO A 489 35.24 -30.11 28.53
CA PRO A 489 36.32 -30.80 27.83
C PRO A 489 36.97 -29.93 26.76
N LEU A 490 38.22 -30.22 26.44
CA LEU A 490 38.97 -29.50 25.42
C LEU A 490 38.76 -30.17 24.06
N LEU A 491 38.68 -29.37 23.01
CA LEU A 491 38.85 -29.84 21.64
C LEU A 491 40.30 -30.29 21.45
N THR A 492 40.54 -31.23 20.53
CA THR A 492 41.90 -31.67 20.17
C THR A 492 42.78 -30.50 19.73
N THR A 493 42.18 -29.49 19.09
CA THR A 493 42.86 -28.28 18.62
C THR A 493 43.19 -27.27 19.72
N GLU A 494 42.61 -27.43 20.92
CA GLU A 494 42.90 -26.59 22.09
C GLU A 494 44.04 -27.14 22.95
N LEU A 495 44.51 -28.36 22.67
CA LEU A 495 45.65 -28.92 23.37
C LEU A 495 46.95 -28.17 23.04
N PRO A 496 47.91 -28.09 23.99
CA PRO A 496 49.22 -27.51 23.72
C PRO A 496 49.93 -28.17 22.54
N SER A 497 50.78 -27.41 21.84
CA SER A 497 51.57 -27.94 20.72
C SER A 497 52.41 -29.15 21.15
N GLY A 498 52.36 -30.23 20.36
CA GLY A 498 53.04 -31.50 20.67
C GLY A 498 52.27 -32.43 21.61
N ALA A 499 51.09 -32.03 22.10
CA ALA A 499 50.21 -32.91 22.85
C ALA A 499 49.63 -34.02 21.96
N ASN A 500 49.61 -35.25 22.50
CA ASN A 500 49.06 -36.42 21.82
C ASN A 500 47.86 -36.95 22.61
N PRO A 501 46.61 -36.60 22.26
CA PRO A 501 45.45 -37.19 22.92
C PRO A 501 45.46 -38.72 22.77
N VAL A 502 44.79 -39.42 23.68
CA VAL A 502 44.65 -40.88 23.56
C VAL A 502 43.91 -41.21 22.27
N SER A 503 42.83 -40.48 22.01
CA SER A 503 42.07 -40.47 20.76
C SER A 503 41.39 -39.11 20.58
N SER A 504 40.86 -38.85 19.38
CA SER A 504 40.09 -37.64 19.07
C SER A 504 38.65 -38.02 18.71
N PRO A 505 37.80 -38.41 19.67
CA PRO A 505 36.42 -38.77 19.39
C PRO A 505 35.63 -37.63 18.76
N ILE A 506 34.83 -37.97 17.74
CA ILE A 506 33.86 -37.08 17.13
C ILE A 506 32.54 -37.20 17.90
N ILE A 507 32.19 -36.17 18.67
CA ILE A 507 30.93 -36.11 19.43
C ILE A 507 30.28 -34.76 19.11
N ASN A 508 29.00 -34.78 18.73
CA ASN A 508 28.28 -33.60 18.24
C ASN A 508 29.02 -32.87 17.10
N TYR A 509 29.70 -33.65 16.24
CA TYR A 509 30.50 -33.19 15.09
C TYR A 509 31.75 -32.35 15.43
N GLU A 510 32.12 -32.29 16.71
CA GLU A 510 33.35 -31.67 17.19
C GLU A 510 34.40 -32.74 17.54
N ASN A 511 35.68 -32.40 17.36
CA ASN A 511 36.82 -33.26 17.67
C ASN A 511 37.31 -33.00 19.11
N TRP A 512 36.92 -33.86 20.04
CA TRP A 512 37.28 -33.71 21.46
C TRP A 512 38.59 -34.43 21.79
N ALA A 513 39.38 -33.86 22.68
CA ALA A 513 40.56 -34.52 23.23
C ALA A 513 40.13 -35.53 24.30
N SER A 514 40.51 -36.81 24.14
CA SER A 514 40.40 -37.80 25.20
C SER A 514 41.74 -38.02 25.91
N ALA A 515 41.66 -38.41 27.18
CA ALA A 515 42.81 -38.65 28.03
C ALA A 515 42.71 -40.01 28.73
N HIS A 516 43.83 -40.45 29.29
CA HIS A 516 43.88 -41.52 30.29
C HIS A 516 44.00 -40.92 31.70
N ILE A 517 43.84 -41.73 32.75
CA ILE A 517 44.05 -41.27 34.13
C ILE A 517 45.56 -41.02 34.36
N ILE A 518 46.44 -41.94 33.96
CA ILE A 518 47.89 -41.74 33.98
C ILE A 518 48.51 -42.43 32.76
N ASP A 519 49.14 -41.66 31.87
CA ASP A 519 49.82 -42.21 30.68
C ASP A 519 51.08 -41.40 30.37
N ALA A 520 52.24 -42.06 30.39
CA ALA A 520 53.52 -41.38 30.12
C ALA A 520 53.68 -40.97 28.64
N SER A 521 52.97 -41.63 27.73
CA SER A 521 53.12 -41.51 26.28
C SER A 521 51.98 -40.74 25.58
N LYS A 522 50.81 -40.69 26.21
CA LYS A 522 49.61 -40.00 25.74
C LYS A 522 49.17 -38.92 26.73
N TRP A 523 48.19 -38.15 26.31
CA TRP A 523 47.53 -37.15 27.15
C TRP A 523 46.85 -37.82 28.35
N ASP A 524 47.01 -37.23 29.53
CA ASP A 524 46.39 -37.68 30.77
C ASP A 524 45.75 -36.52 31.55
N ILE A 525 44.92 -36.86 32.54
CA ILE A 525 44.13 -35.88 33.31
C ILE A 525 45.01 -34.86 34.04
N ALA A 526 46.19 -35.26 34.53
CA ALA A 526 47.09 -34.37 35.23
C ALA A 526 47.69 -33.31 34.28
N ARG A 527 48.04 -33.69 33.04
CA ARG A 527 48.46 -32.72 32.03
C ARG A 527 47.33 -31.79 31.58
N GLN A 528 46.09 -32.29 31.51
CA GLN A 528 44.94 -31.47 31.13
C GLN A 528 44.54 -30.47 32.22
N CYS A 529 44.50 -30.90 33.47
CA CYS A 529 44.06 -30.09 34.61
C CYS A 529 45.20 -29.37 35.33
N GLY A 530 46.45 -29.53 34.87
CA GLY A 530 47.67 -29.02 35.50
C GLY A 530 48.13 -29.82 36.74
N SER A 531 47.21 -30.49 37.43
CA SER A 531 47.46 -31.43 38.52
C SER A 531 46.27 -32.39 38.65
N ILE A 532 46.50 -33.59 39.19
CA ILE A 532 45.44 -34.54 39.55
C ILE A 532 44.47 -33.99 40.59
N GLU A 533 44.93 -33.04 41.42
CA GLU A 533 44.11 -32.38 42.46
C GLU A 533 43.02 -31.46 41.87
N ASN A 534 43.20 -31.02 40.62
CA ASN A 534 42.23 -30.21 39.90
C ASN A 534 41.23 -31.06 39.10
N THR A 535 41.28 -32.39 39.23
CA THR A 535 40.33 -33.30 38.57
C THR A 535 39.15 -33.59 39.53
N PRO A 536 37.90 -33.57 39.03
CA PRO A 536 36.74 -33.96 39.83
C PRO A 536 36.89 -35.34 40.46
N THR A 537 36.40 -35.45 41.69
CA THR A 537 36.05 -36.74 42.29
C THR A 537 34.81 -37.32 41.63
N TYR A 538 34.57 -38.62 41.81
CA TYR A 538 33.36 -39.27 41.27
C TYR A 538 32.08 -38.59 41.77
N ASN A 539 32.01 -38.22 43.05
CA ASN A 539 30.86 -37.53 43.62
C ASN A 539 30.65 -36.13 43.02
N GLU A 540 31.71 -35.47 42.56
CA GLU A 540 31.60 -34.17 41.87
C GLU A 540 31.10 -34.33 40.44
N LEU A 541 31.41 -35.46 39.78
CA LEU A 541 30.78 -35.86 38.51
C LEU A 541 29.28 -36.17 38.70
N GLU A 542 28.89 -36.85 39.79
CA GLU A 542 27.46 -37.04 40.12
C GLU A 542 26.71 -35.71 40.25
N LEU A 543 27.36 -34.67 40.79
CA LEU A 543 26.79 -33.33 40.88
C LEU A 543 26.74 -32.64 39.51
N LEU A 544 27.77 -32.81 38.67
CA LEU A 544 27.79 -32.31 37.30
C LEU A 544 26.63 -32.90 36.48
N HIS A 545 26.36 -34.20 36.61
CA HIS A 545 25.29 -34.90 35.92
C HIS A 545 23.93 -34.22 36.12
N THR A 546 23.66 -33.74 37.34
CA THR A 546 22.37 -33.09 37.67
C THR A 546 22.07 -31.84 36.84
N VAL A 547 23.11 -31.17 36.30
CA VAL A 547 22.99 -29.97 35.47
C VAL A 547 23.43 -30.18 34.02
N PHE A 548 23.99 -31.35 33.69
CA PHE A 548 24.71 -31.63 32.46
C PHE A 548 23.90 -31.38 31.18
N ASN A 549 22.63 -31.79 31.15
CA ASN A 549 21.75 -31.67 29.98
C ASN A 549 21.55 -30.23 29.49
N SER A 550 21.80 -29.23 30.35
CA SER A 550 21.70 -27.81 29.99
C SER A 550 22.99 -27.22 29.39
N LEU A 551 24.12 -27.92 29.51
CA LEU A 551 25.43 -27.38 29.20
C LEU A 551 25.81 -27.51 27.72
N GLY A 552 25.24 -28.51 27.03
CA GLY A 552 25.60 -28.89 25.66
C GLY A 552 26.97 -29.59 25.56
N TRP A 553 27.60 -29.92 26.69
CA TRP A 553 28.87 -30.62 26.76
C TRP A 553 28.77 -32.02 26.10
N PRO A 554 29.89 -32.56 25.55
CA PRO A 554 29.88 -33.84 24.85
C PRO A 554 29.61 -35.00 25.81
N SER A 555 28.78 -35.97 25.40
CA SER A 555 28.53 -37.20 26.16
C SER A 555 28.73 -38.41 25.28
N SER A 556 29.30 -39.48 25.84
CA SER A 556 29.41 -40.76 25.14
C SER A 556 29.65 -41.90 26.13
N PRO A 557 28.93 -43.04 26.02
CA PRO A 557 29.22 -44.22 26.82
C PRO A 557 30.62 -44.82 26.54
N SER A 558 31.17 -44.54 25.35
CA SER A 558 32.53 -44.96 24.97
C SER A 558 33.62 -44.09 25.58
N PHE A 559 33.30 -42.85 25.99
CA PHE A 559 34.23 -41.86 26.51
C PHE A 559 33.65 -41.19 27.76
N PRO A 560 33.58 -41.90 28.90
CA PRO A 560 33.06 -41.33 30.15
C PRO A 560 33.94 -40.16 30.62
N TYR A 561 33.37 -39.27 31.42
CA TYR A 561 34.11 -38.25 32.13
C TYR A 561 34.97 -38.92 33.20
N LEU A 562 36.28 -38.69 33.15
CA LEU A 562 37.22 -39.31 34.08
C LEU A 562 37.20 -38.59 35.42
N SER A 563 37.15 -39.36 36.51
CA SER A 563 37.40 -38.85 37.86
C SER A 563 38.83 -39.14 38.31
N SER A 564 39.23 -38.51 39.42
CA SER A 564 40.49 -38.79 40.11
C SER A 564 40.58 -40.20 40.74
N GLN A 565 39.52 -41.03 40.71
CA GLN A 565 39.39 -42.26 41.51
C GLN A 565 39.30 -43.58 40.71
N GLN A 566 39.99 -43.73 39.56
CA GLN A 566 39.88 -44.96 38.73
C GLN A 566 38.43 -45.35 38.43
N CYS A 567 37.60 -44.33 38.21
CA CYS A 567 36.21 -44.48 37.83
C CYS A 567 35.80 -43.27 36.99
N GLY A 568 34.74 -43.40 36.21
CA GLY A 568 34.19 -42.32 35.40
C GLY A 568 32.68 -42.40 35.30
N MET A 569 32.10 -41.39 34.66
CA MET A 569 30.65 -41.27 34.48
C MET A 569 30.31 -40.92 33.04
N ASP A 570 29.34 -41.60 32.45
CA ASP A 570 28.66 -41.10 31.25
C ASP A 570 27.66 -40.02 31.67
N GLU A 571 28.08 -38.76 31.64
CA GLU A 571 27.33 -37.62 32.14
C GLU A 571 25.95 -37.41 31.46
N GLY A 572 25.71 -37.99 30.30
CA GLY A 572 24.41 -37.96 29.64
C GLY A 572 23.40 -38.95 30.22
N THR A 573 23.87 -40.03 30.86
CA THR A 573 23.02 -41.10 31.40
C THR A 573 23.17 -41.27 32.92
N GLY A 574 24.20 -40.69 33.51
CA GLY A 574 24.59 -40.91 34.90
C GLY A 574 25.21 -42.29 35.13
N ALA A 575 25.46 -43.06 34.08
CA ALA A 575 25.98 -44.43 34.21
C ALA A 575 27.42 -44.43 34.73
N GLN A 576 27.65 -45.20 35.79
CA GLN A 576 28.97 -45.41 36.37
C GLN A 576 29.81 -46.36 35.53
N ASP A 577 31.10 -46.04 35.37
CA ASP A 577 32.09 -46.95 34.82
C ASP A 577 33.35 -46.97 35.69
N CYS A 578 33.41 -47.93 36.62
CA CYS A 578 34.61 -48.19 37.43
C CYS A 578 35.44 -49.36 36.89
N SER A 579 35.27 -49.75 35.62
CA SER A 579 36.23 -50.64 34.93
C SER A 579 37.49 -49.88 34.47
N ILE A 580 37.51 -48.56 34.64
CA ILE A 580 38.60 -47.68 34.28
C ILE A 580 39.79 -47.90 35.23
N THR A 581 40.95 -48.15 34.65
CA THR A 581 42.24 -48.22 35.32
C THR A 581 43.13 -47.08 34.79
N LEU A 582 44.42 -47.08 35.11
CA LEU A 582 45.30 -45.96 34.75
C LEU A 582 45.39 -45.68 33.23
N ILE A 583 45.36 -46.72 32.38
CA ILE A 583 45.68 -46.61 30.95
C ILE A 583 44.74 -47.43 30.02
N ASN A 584 43.71 -48.11 30.54
CA ASN A 584 42.94 -49.06 29.73
C ASN A 584 41.76 -48.43 28.95
N LYS A 585 41.23 -47.28 29.37
CA LYS A 585 40.06 -46.66 28.75
C LYS A 585 40.23 -45.14 28.60
N PRO A 586 40.12 -44.59 27.37
CA PRO A 586 40.06 -43.15 27.16
C PRO A 586 38.76 -42.55 27.68
N GLY A 587 38.84 -41.33 28.19
CA GLY A 587 37.66 -40.57 28.62
C GLY A 587 37.78 -39.08 28.35
N LEU A 588 36.65 -38.39 28.46
CA LEU A 588 36.58 -36.93 28.45
C LEU A 588 37.06 -36.40 29.81
N VAL A 589 37.62 -35.19 29.81
CA VAL A 589 38.18 -34.61 31.04
C VAL A 589 37.64 -33.21 31.22
N THR A 590 37.02 -32.99 32.37
CA THR A 590 36.69 -31.67 32.91
C THR A 590 37.61 -31.37 34.08
N CYS A 591 37.98 -30.10 34.26
CA CYS A 591 38.95 -29.68 35.27
C CYS A 591 38.38 -28.53 36.08
N PHE A 592 38.74 -28.48 37.36
CA PHE A 592 38.51 -27.29 38.18
C PHE A 592 39.37 -26.14 37.68
N GLN A 593 38.77 -24.94 37.66
CA GLN A 593 39.45 -23.67 37.36
C GLN A 593 39.81 -22.89 38.62
#